data_AF-A0AAV9XMC8-F1
#
_entry.id   AF-A0AAV9XMC8-F1
#
_cell.length_a   1.000
_cell.length_b   1.000
_cell.length_c   1.000
_cell.angle_alpha   90.00
_cell.angle_beta   90.00
_cell.angle_gamma   90.00
#
_symmetry.space_group_name_H-M   'P 1'
#
loop_
_entity.id
_entity.type
_entity.pdbx_description
1 polymer ?
#
loop_
_entity_poly.entity_id
_entity_poly.type
_entity_poly.pdbx_seq_one_letter_code
_entity_poly.pdbx_strand_id
1 'polypeptide(L)'
;MQLLSKTFLFALVGYAAAVPAPATPSKAGRITYGNIPAPPGLDISKHKTPPPEFNITTYHAQVKKGHAKKPGNELEKRDPSIARLFLFDNWNYGGEVVELDVVPNSYPFLIQWYTDLDDRVSSFVLSSDSYPEKACTLAKDYYWDGNGNVQCSGTTITVWSGYGSPSSDAIPALVGDLNDALSCVWCWADY
;
A
#
# COMPACT_ATOMS: atom_id res chain seq x y z
N MET A 1 63.81 -15.71 14.99
CA MET A 1 62.58 -15.48 15.78
C MET A 1 61.59 -14.73 14.91
N GLN A 2 60.40 -15.30 14.77
CA GLN A 2 59.26 -14.81 13.99
C GLN A 2 58.74 -13.47 14.53
N LEU A 3 58.17 -12.64 13.66
CA LEU A 3 56.83 -12.06 13.84
C LEU A 3 56.40 -11.36 12.54
N LEU A 4 55.75 -12.13 11.67
CA LEU A 4 54.93 -11.63 10.58
C LEU A 4 53.72 -10.90 11.19
N SER A 5 53.70 -9.57 11.12
CA SER A 5 52.50 -8.79 11.42
C SER A 5 51.53 -8.91 10.25
N LYS A 6 50.45 -9.66 10.46
CA LYS A 6 49.30 -9.71 9.55
C LYS A 6 48.42 -8.50 9.83
N THR A 7 48.42 -7.52 8.93
CA THR A 7 47.41 -6.46 8.93
C THR A 7 46.10 -7.03 8.40
N PHE A 8 45.17 -7.33 9.31
CA PHE A 8 43.76 -7.48 9.00
C PHE A 8 43.16 -6.08 8.91
N LEU A 9 42.62 -5.71 7.75
CA LEU A 9 41.66 -4.61 7.66
C LEU A 9 40.31 -5.18 7.23
N PHE A 10 39.35 -5.01 8.14
CA PHE A 10 37.96 -5.40 8.04
C PHE A 10 37.27 -4.63 6.91
N ALA A 11 36.71 -5.35 5.94
CA ALA A 11 35.69 -4.80 5.06
C ALA A 11 34.39 -4.66 5.88
N LEU A 12 34.02 -3.42 6.23
CA LEU A 12 32.69 -3.07 6.69
C LEU A 12 31.74 -3.15 5.49
N VAL A 13 31.31 -4.36 5.16
CA VAL A 13 30.15 -4.55 4.28
C VAL A 13 28.93 -4.43 5.17
N GLY A 14 28.36 -3.22 5.20
CA GLY A 14 27.03 -2.98 5.76
C GLY A 14 25.99 -3.66 4.89
N TYR A 15 25.89 -4.99 4.96
CA TYR A 15 24.71 -5.71 4.52
C TYR A 15 23.59 -5.31 5.46
N ALA A 16 22.76 -4.34 5.06
CA ALA A 16 21.38 -4.33 5.50
C ALA A 16 20.78 -5.64 4.98
N ALA A 17 20.82 -6.68 5.81
CA ALA A 17 20.23 -7.96 5.47
C ALA A 17 18.74 -7.69 5.22
N ALA A 18 18.30 -7.87 3.97
CA ALA A 18 16.89 -7.88 3.63
C ALA A 18 16.22 -8.87 4.59
N VAL A 19 15.33 -8.35 5.44
CA VAL A 19 14.67 -9.17 6.46
C VAL A 19 13.86 -10.23 5.69
N PRO A 20 14.01 -11.53 5.99
CA PRO A 20 13.27 -12.56 5.27
C PRO A 20 11.75 -12.41 5.46
N ALA A 21 10.98 -12.88 4.47
CA ALA A 21 9.52 -12.86 4.54
C ALA A 21 9.06 -13.60 5.81
N PRO A 22 8.10 -13.05 6.58
CA PRO A 22 7.55 -13.69 7.75
C PRO A 22 6.88 -15.02 7.38
N ALA A 23 7.14 -16.06 8.17
CA ALA A 23 6.60 -17.41 7.97
C ALA A 23 5.08 -17.52 8.23
N THR A 24 4.50 -16.50 8.83
CA THR A 24 3.08 -16.44 9.19
C THR A 24 2.55 -15.02 8.95
N PRO A 25 1.47 -14.85 8.18
CA PRO A 25 0.77 -13.57 8.13
C PRO A 25 0.39 -13.15 9.56
N SER A 26 0.57 -11.88 9.88
CA SER A 26 -0.04 -11.30 11.08
C SER A 26 -1.56 -11.58 11.07
N LYS A 27 -2.21 -11.56 12.24
CA LYS A 27 -3.68 -11.53 12.32
C LYS A 27 -4.17 -10.21 11.73
N ALA A 28 -4.17 -10.10 10.41
CA ALA A 28 -5.00 -9.14 9.73
C ALA A 28 -6.44 -9.63 9.86
N GLY A 29 -7.33 -8.69 10.15
CA GLY A 29 -8.74 -8.74 9.82
C GLY A 29 -8.91 -9.23 8.38
N ARG A 30 -10.08 -9.82 8.13
CA ARG A 30 -10.46 -10.54 6.91
C ARG A 30 -9.63 -10.10 5.67
N ILE A 31 -8.57 -10.83 5.33
CA ILE A 31 -7.83 -10.58 4.07
C ILE A 31 -8.52 -11.37 2.97
N THR A 32 -8.78 -10.74 1.83
CA THR A 32 -9.21 -11.45 0.63
C THR A 32 -8.29 -11.14 -0.53
N TYR A 33 -7.84 -12.17 -1.24
CA TYR A 33 -7.12 -12.05 -2.50
C TYR A 33 -8.11 -12.16 -3.66
N GLY A 34 -7.83 -11.47 -4.75
CA GLY A 34 -8.69 -11.46 -5.92
C GLY A 34 -7.94 -11.14 -7.20
N ASN A 35 -8.71 -11.07 -8.28
CA ASN A 35 -8.25 -10.58 -9.57
C ASN A 35 -9.37 -9.75 -10.18
N ILE A 36 -9.09 -8.52 -10.55
CA ILE A 36 -10.03 -7.64 -11.26
C ILE A 36 -9.61 -7.66 -12.74
N PRO A 37 -10.28 -8.45 -13.59
CA PRO A 37 -9.90 -8.54 -14.99
C PRO A 37 -10.15 -7.21 -15.70
N ALA A 38 -9.20 -6.77 -16.51
CA ALA A 38 -9.44 -5.68 -17.46
C ALA A 38 -10.48 -6.12 -18.52
N PRO A 39 -11.21 -5.15 -19.13
CA PRO A 39 -12.11 -5.44 -20.24
C PRO A 39 -11.42 -6.25 -21.35
N PRO A 40 -12.10 -7.25 -21.95
CA PRO A 40 -11.51 -8.07 -23.01
C PRO A 40 -10.96 -7.22 -24.17
N GLY A 41 -9.75 -7.54 -24.62
CA GLY A 41 -9.08 -6.82 -25.71
C GLY A 41 -8.42 -5.50 -25.29
N LEU A 42 -8.53 -5.09 -24.02
CA LEU A 42 -7.83 -3.93 -23.49
C LEU A 42 -6.38 -4.29 -23.10
N ASP A 43 -5.42 -3.71 -23.80
CA ASP A 43 -4.00 -3.87 -23.46
C ASP A 43 -3.59 -2.89 -22.35
N ILE A 44 -3.77 -3.28 -21.09
CA ILE A 44 -3.50 -2.43 -19.92
C ILE A 44 -2.12 -1.77 -19.95
N SER A 45 -1.11 -2.41 -20.54
CA SER A 45 0.24 -1.83 -20.65
C SER A 45 0.27 -0.53 -21.46
N LYS A 46 -0.68 -0.34 -22.39
CA LYS A 46 -0.83 0.86 -23.22
C LYS A 46 -1.80 1.88 -22.63
N HIS A 47 -2.64 1.46 -21.69
CA HIS A 47 -3.70 2.28 -21.09
C HIS A 47 -3.35 2.81 -19.70
N LYS A 48 -2.07 2.74 -19.29
CA LYS A 48 -1.56 3.40 -18.07
C LYS A 48 -1.32 4.92 -18.26
N THR A 49 -1.26 5.40 -19.50
CA THR A 49 -1.07 6.82 -19.80
C THR A 49 -2.39 7.58 -19.65
N PRO A 50 -2.46 8.65 -18.83
CA PRO A 50 -3.66 9.45 -18.68
C PRO A 50 -4.08 10.14 -19.99
N PRO A 51 -5.39 10.41 -20.19
CA PRO A 51 -5.85 11.14 -21.37
C PRO A 51 -5.28 12.58 -21.40
N PRO A 52 -5.18 13.23 -22.58
CA PRO A 52 -4.52 14.54 -22.71
C PRO A 52 -5.08 15.67 -21.83
N GLU A 53 -6.36 15.60 -21.46
CA GLU A 53 -7.02 16.61 -20.62
C GLU A 53 -7.08 16.19 -19.13
N PHE A 54 -6.37 15.13 -18.74
CA PHE A 54 -6.38 14.64 -17.37
C PHE A 54 -5.79 15.68 -16.41
N ASN A 55 -6.57 16.00 -15.37
CA ASN A 55 -6.10 16.74 -14.22
C ASN A 55 -6.41 15.94 -12.96
N ILE A 56 -5.38 15.67 -12.17
CA ILE A 56 -5.52 14.97 -10.88
C ILE A 56 -6.52 15.68 -9.94
N THR A 57 -6.68 17.00 -10.05
CA THR A 57 -7.63 17.77 -9.23
C THR A 57 -9.08 17.66 -9.68
N THR A 58 -9.42 16.96 -10.77
CA THR A 58 -10.82 16.70 -11.15
C THR A 58 -11.25 15.28 -10.81
N TYR A 59 -10.30 14.36 -10.68
CA TYR A 59 -10.50 12.96 -10.29
C TYR A 59 -10.22 12.77 -8.80
N HIS A 60 -11.12 13.31 -7.95
CA HIS A 60 -10.93 13.28 -6.51
C HIS A 60 -11.32 11.93 -5.90
N ALA A 61 -10.35 11.03 -5.79
CA ALA A 61 -10.21 10.36 -4.51
C ALA A 61 -9.86 11.45 -3.48
N GLN A 62 -10.62 11.55 -2.39
CA GLN A 62 -10.27 12.51 -1.33
C GLN A 62 -9.17 11.86 -0.49
N VAL A 63 -7.93 12.01 -0.94
CA VAL A 63 -6.73 11.47 -0.30
C VAL A 63 -5.87 12.61 0.20
N LYS A 64 -5.42 12.53 1.46
CA LYS A 64 -4.41 13.45 2.02
C LYS A 64 -3.18 12.67 2.43
N LYS A 65 -2.01 13.17 2.06
CA LYS A 65 -0.72 12.64 2.52
C LYS A 65 -0.41 13.14 3.93
N GLY A 66 -0.20 12.22 4.85
CA GLY A 66 0.32 12.47 6.18
C GLY A 66 1.80 12.08 6.30
N HIS A 67 2.46 12.58 7.35
CA HIS A 67 3.75 12.04 7.78
C HIS A 67 3.50 10.86 8.71
N ALA A 68 3.82 9.65 8.26
CA ALA A 68 3.64 8.44 9.05
C ALA A 68 4.44 8.53 10.37
N LYS A 69 3.73 8.58 11.50
CA LYS A 69 4.33 8.30 12.81
C LYS A 69 4.52 6.78 12.93
N LYS A 70 5.58 6.33 13.60
CA LYS A 70 5.79 4.89 13.86
C LYS A 70 4.50 4.29 14.46
N PRO A 71 4.01 3.15 13.93
CA PRO A 71 2.86 2.47 14.51
C PRO A 71 3.23 2.01 15.93
N GLY A 72 2.68 2.69 16.95
CA GLY A 72 3.04 2.43 18.33
C GLY A 72 2.47 3.46 19.31
N ASN A 73 1.39 3.06 19.98
CA ASN A 73 0.84 3.57 21.24
C ASN A 73 0.10 4.90 21.32
N GLU A 74 -0.10 5.64 20.24
CA GLU A 74 -1.05 6.77 20.26
C GLU A 74 -2.07 6.64 19.13
N LEU A 75 -3.21 6.03 19.46
CA LEU A 75 -4.47 6.31 18.76
C LEU A 75 -4.85 7.76 19.08
N GLU A 76 -4.18 8.72 18.43
CA GLU A 76 -4.73 10.07 18.32
C GLU A 76 -6.15 9.91 17.77
N LYS A 77 -7.17 10.37 18.50
CA LYS A 77 -8.56 10.41 18.02
C LYS A 77 -8.58 11.21 16.73
N ARG A 78 -8.61 10.53 15.60
CA ARG A 78 -8.64 11.13 14.27
C ARG A 78 -9.98 10.79 13.61
N ASP A 79 -10.23 11.38 12.46
CA ASP A 79 -11.55 11.41 11.83
C ASP A 79 -12.09 9.97 11.60
N PRO A 80 -13.24 9.60 12.18
CA PRO A 80 -13.84 8.26 12.03
C PRO A 80 -14.32 7.93 10.61
N SER A 81 -14.47 8.96 9.76
CA SER A 81 -14.97 8.79 8.40
C SER A 81 -13.90 8.34 7.40
N ILE A 82 -12.61 8.40 7.77
CA ILE A 82 -11.50 8.09 6.87
C ILE A 82 -10.90 6.70 7.11
N ALA A 83 -10.43 6.06 6.04
CA ALA A 83 -9.54 4.91 6.07
C ALA A 83 -8.09 5.39 6.04
N ARG A 84 -7.26 4.98 7.00
CA ARG A 84 -5.86 5.40 7.07
C ARG A 84 -4.95 4.27 6.62
N LEU A 85 -4.27 4.47 5.51
CA LEU A 85 -3.41 3.48 4.88
C LEU A 85 -1.94 3.88 5.07
N PHE A 86 -1.15 2.99 5.67
CA PHE A 86 0.29 3.13 5.78
C PHE A 86 0.95 2.18 4.80
N LEU A 87 1.73 2.72 3.86
CA LEU A 87 2.45 1.97 2.84
C LEU A 87 3.94 1.97 3.17
N PHE A 88 4.59 0.81 3.13
CA PHE A 88 6.00 0.64 3.48
C PHE A 88 6.79 0.01 2.33
N ASP A 89 7.98 0.56 2.07
CA ASP A 89 8.92 0.11 1.02
C ASP A 89 9.58 -1.24 1.31
N ASN A 90 9.58 -1.71 2.57
CA ASN A 90 10.12 -3.03 2.92
C ASN A 90 9.11 -3.87 3.69
N TRP A 91 9.37 -5.17 3.75
CA TRP A 91 8.69 -6.08 4.67
C TRP A 91 8.87 -5.66 6.14
N ASN A 92 7.96 -6.19 6.97
CA ASN A 92 7.87 -5.98 8.41
C ASN A 92 7.80 -4.50 8.80
N TYR A 93 7.08 -3.70 8.00
CA TYR A 93 6.84 -2.27 8.23
C TYR A 93 8.15 -1.46 8.27
N GLY A 94 9.16 -1.91 7.52
CA GLY A 94 10.46 -1.28 7.42
C GLY A 94 10.59 -0.31 6.24
N GLY A 95 11.68 0.45 6.22
CA GLY A 95 12.00 1.36 5.13
C GLY A 95 11.24 2.68 5.16
N GLU A 96 11.10 3.27 3.99
CA GLU A 96 10.27 4.45 3.76
C GLU A 96 8.80 4.13 4.01
N VAL A 97 8.08 5.10 4.60
CA VAL A 97 6.67 4.95 4.91
C VAL A 97 5.89 6.20 4.54
N VAL A 98 4.71 6.00 3.93
CA VAL A 98 3.75 7.07 3.65
C VAL A 98 2.41 6.75 4.29
N GLU A 99 1.84 7.74 4.97
CA GLU A 99 0.49 7.71 5.51
C GLU A 99 -0.46 8.39 4.53
N LEU A 100 -1.55 7.72 4.19
CA LEU A 100 -2.61 8.22 3.32
C LEU A 100 -3.93 8.18 4.09
N ASP A 101 -4.55 9.35 4.29
CA ASP A 101 -5.93 9.45 4.76
C ASP A 101 -6.85 9.39 3.53
N VAL A 102 -7.58 8.30 3.38
CA VAL A 102 -8.45 8.01 2.22
C VAL A 102 -9.91 8.10 2.64
N VAL A 103 -10.70 8.93 1.95
CA VAL A 103 -12.15 8.91 2.13
C VAL A 103 -12.74 7.68 1.45
N PRO A 104 -13.40 6.77 2.19
CA PRO A 104 -14.03 5.58 1.63
C PRO A 104 -15.16 5.95 0.65
N ASN A 105 -15.46 5.03 -0.26
CA ASN A 105 -16.50 5.18 -1.29
C ASN A 105 -16.22 6.32 -2.28
N SER A 106 -14.98 6.80 -2.35
CA SER A 106 -14.51 7.72 -3.40
C SER A 106 -13.92 6.95 -4.58
N TYR A 107 -13.53 7.68 -5.64
CA TYR A 107 -12.88 7.09 -6.81
C TYR A 107 -11.56 6.39 -6.43
N PRO A 108 -11.13 5.38 -7.22
CA PRO A 108 -9.79 4.83 -7.08
C PRO A 108 -8.72 5.90 -7.29
N PHE A 109 -7.54 5.69 -6.73
CA PHE A 109 -6.38 6.54 -6.96
C PHE A 109 -5.12 5.72 -7.24
N LEU A 110 -4.13 6.37 -7.85
CA LEU A 110 -2.83 5.78 -8.11
C LEU A 110 -1.82 6.12 -7.02
N ILE A 111 -0.99 5.15 -6.63
CA ILE A 111 0.00 5.33 -5.55
C ILE A 111 1.02 6.41 -5.93
N GLN A 112 1.45 6.43 -7.19
CA GLN A 112 2.35 7.46 -7.75
C GLN A 112 1.82 8.92 -7.67
N TRP A 113 0.51 9.13 -7.49
CA TRP A 113 -0.05 10.48 -7.44
C TRP A 113 0.27 11.22 -6.15
N TYR A 114 0.46 10.50 -5.05
CA TYR A 114 0.66 11.07 -3.71
C TYR A 114 1.98 10.63 -3.09
N THR A 115 2.62 9.60 -3.65
CA THR A 115 3.79 8.93 -3.10
C THR A 115 4.74 8.55 -4.23
N ASP A 116 6.00 8.29 -3.90
CA ASP A 116 7.00 7.67 -4.77
C ASP A 116 7.16 6.16 -4.49
N LEU A 117 6.18 5.55 -3.80
CA LEU A 117 6.14 4.12 -3.45
C LEU A 117 5.39 3.26 -4.48
N ASP A 118 5.05 3.82 -5.64
CA ASP A 118 4.44 3.05 -6.75
C ASP A 118 5.37 1.90 -7.15
N ASP A 119 4.83 0.68 -7.23
CA ASP A 119 5.59 -0.54 -7.50
C ASP A 119 6.77 -0.78 -6.52
N ARG A 120 6.68 -0.25 -5.30
CA ARG A 120 7.67 -0.42 -4.22
C ARG A 120 7.06 -0.88 -2.90
N VAL A 121 5.74 -0.95 -2.81
CA VAL A 121 5.08 -1.36 -1.56
C VAL A 121 5.34 -2.85 -1.31
N SER A 122 5.91 -3.13 -0.15
CA SER A 122 6.26 -4.47 0.33
C SER A 122 5.48 -4.85 1.59
N SER A 123 5.04 -3.89 2.41
CA SER A 123 4.13 -4.14 3.54
C SER A 123 3.18 -2.97 3.75
N PHE A 124 2.04 -3.18 4.41
CA PHE A 124 1.08 -2.10 4.67
C PHE A 124 0.22 -2.34 5.90
N VAL A 125 -0.38 -1.25 6.40
CA VAL A 125 -1.33 -1.25 7.52
C VAL A 125 -2.56 -0.44 7.12
N LEU A 126 -3.74 -1.01 7.34
CA LEU A 126 -5.02 -0.29 7.28
C LEU A 126 -5.50 -0.04 8.71
N SER A 127 -5.70 1.23 9.07
CA SER A 127 -6.24 1.65 10.36
C SER A 127 -7.55 2.40 10.15
N SER A 128 -8.52 2.16 11.03
CA SER A 128 -9.77 2.93 11.13
C SER A 128 -10.08 3.19 12.59
N ASP A 129 -10.63 4.37 12.89
CA ASP A 129 -10.91 4.81 14.26
C ASP A 129 -12.35 4.50 14.72
N SER A 130 -13.23 3.97 13.85
CA SER A 130 -14.61 3.61 14.23
C SER A 130 -15.35 2.73 13.21
N TYR A 131 -16.57 2.32 13.61
CA TYR A 131 -17.63 1.85 12.72
C TYR A 131 -18.07 2.97 11.73
N PRO A 132 -18.46 2.65 10.48
CA PRO A 132 -18.43 1.31 9.88
C PRO A 132 -17.02 0.81 9.54
N GLU A 133 -16.87 -0.51 9.37
CA GLU A 133 -15.64 -1.10 8.87
C GLU A 133 -15.24 -0.45 7.55
N LYS A 134 -13.95 -0.18 7.41
CA LYS A 134 -13.35 0.28 6.16
C LYS A 134 -12.58 -0.87 5.55
N ALA A 135 -12.71 -1.03 4.24
CA ALA A 135 -11.91 -1.95 3.47
C ALA A 135 -11.15 -1.16 2.41
N CYS A 136 -9.90 -1.56 2.16
CA CYS A 136 -9.11 -1.03 1.06
C CYS A 136 -8.64 -2.20 0.20
N THR A 137 -8.91 -2.13 -1.09
CA THR A 137 -8.31 -2.97 -2.12
C THR A 137 -7.11 -2.26 -2.69
N LEU A 138 -5.97 -2.94 -2.68
CA LEU A 138 -4.77 -2.56 -3.39
C LEU A 138 -4.62 -3.52 -4.57
N ALA A 139 -4.33 -2.96 -5.74
CA ALA A 139 -4.29 -3.68 -7.00
C ALA A 139 -2.95 -3.46 -7.70
N LYS A 140 -2.50 -4.51 -8.38
CA LYS A 140 -1.26 -4.52 -9.13
C LYS A 140 -1.25 -3.53 -10.28
N ASP A 141 -2.37 -3.43 -10.99
CA ASP A 141 -2.45 -2.66 -12.21
C ASP A 141 -3.59 -1.65 -12.16
N TYR A 142 -3.61 -0.79 -13.17
CA TYR A 142 -4.69 0.12 -13.45
C TYR A 142 -4.78 0.36 -14.95
N TYR A 143 -5.91 0.93 -15.38
CA TYR A 143 -6.08 1.46 -16.72
C TYR A 143 -7.01 2.68 -16.70
N TRP A 144 -6.91 3.51 -17.73
CA TRP A 144 -7.89 4.56 -18.03
C TRP A 144 -9.01 4.00 -18.91
N ASP A 145 -10.26 4.13 -18.47
CA ASP A 145 -11.43 3.73 -19.25
C ASP A 145 -11.75 4.72 -20.37
N GLY A 146 -12.74 4.39 -21.22
CA GLY A 146 -13.14 5.24 -22.35
C GLY A 146 -13.72 6.61 -21.96
N ASN A 147 -14.06 6.81 -20.69
CA ASN A 147 -14.51 8.09 -20.15
C ASN A 147 -13.38 8.86 -19.44
N GLY A 148 -12.15 8.32 -19.49
CA GLY A 148 -11.00 8.92 -18.82
C GLY A 148 -11.00 8.71 -17.30
N ASN A 149 -11.75 7.74 -16.76
CA ASN A 149 -11.66 7.40 -15.34
C ASN A 149 -10.61 6.32 -15.11
N VAL A 150 -9.91 6.41 -13.98
CA VAL A 150 -8.98 5.37 -13.53
C VAL A 150 -9.76 4.18 -12.96
N GLN A 151 -9.34 2.97 -13.33
CA GLN A 151 -9.88 1.72 -12.84
C GLN A 151 -8.72 0.85 -12.34
N CYS A 152 -8.86 0.27 -11.14
CA CYS A 152 -7.89 -0.72 -10.65
C CYS A 152 -8.10 -2.07 -11.36
N SER A 153 -7.02 -2.80 -11.65
CA SER A 153 -7.05 -4.09 -12.33
C SER A 153 -5.94 -5.04 -11.89
N GLY A 154 -5.98 -6.27 -12.38
CA GLY A 154 -4.98 -7.30 -12.11
C GLY A 154 -5.18 -7.97 -10.75
N THR A 155 -4.11 -8.62 -10.26
CA THR A 155 -4.11 -9.25 -8.94
C THR A 155 -4.35 -8.22 -7.86
N THR A 156 -5.19 -8.57 -6.87
CA THR A 156 -5.56 -7.67 -5.79
C THR A 156 -5.43 -8.31 -4.41
N ILE A 157 -5.25 -7.44 -3.42
CA ILE A 157 -5.41 -7.77 -2.01
C ILE A 157 -6.37 -6.75 -1.37
N THR A 158 -7.36 -7.25 -0.66
CA THR A 158 -8.27 -6.44 0.15
C THR A 158 -8.01 -6.71 1.61
N VAL A 159 -7.86 -5.64 2.38
CA VAL A 159 -7.77 -5.68 3.84
C VAL A 159 -8.93 -4.91 4.42
N TRP A 160 -9.52 -5.47 5.47
CA TRP A 160 -10.62 -4.88 6.23
C TRP A 160 -10.07 -4.43 7.57
N SER A 161 -10.43 -3.22 8.00
CA SER A 161 -10.23 -2.76 9.38
C SER A 161 -11.27 -3.40 10.29
N GLY A 162 -10.83 -4.03 11.37
CA GLY A 162 -11.64 -4.82 12.30
C GLY A 162 -12.83 -4.10 12.94
N TYR A 163 -13.92 -4.87 13.11
CA TYR A 163 -15.21 -4.48 13.68
C TYR A 163 -15.13 -3.84 15.08
N GLY A 164 -15.79 -2.69 15.27
CA GLY A 164 -16.26 -2.22 16.59
C GLY A 164 -15.21 -1.68 17.57
N SER A 165 -13.97 -1.45 17.14
CA SER A 165 -12.91 -0.80 17.94
C SER A 165 -11.88 -0.16 17.01
N PRO A 166 -11.16 0.91 17.41
CA PRO A 166 -9.98 1.34 16.67
C PRO A 166 -9.04 0.16 16.50
N SER A 167 -8.92 -0.30 15.25
CA SER A 167 -8.23 -1.51 14.89
C SER A 167 -7.35 -1.23 13.69
N SER A 168 -6.18 -1.86 13.70
CA SER A 168 -5.21 -1.78 12.63
C SER A 168 -4.96 -3.19 12.12
N ASP A 169 -5.23 -3.40 10.84
CA ASP A 169 -4.97 -4.67 10.17
C ASP A 169 -3.77 -4.52 9.26
N ALA A 170 -2.84 -5.45 9.41
CA ALA A 170 -1.48 -5.24 9.00
C ALA A 170 -0.99 -6.44 8.19
N ILE A 171 -0.44 -6.16 7.00
CA ILE A 171 0.22 -7.14 6.14
C ILE A 171 1.72 -6.95 6.32
N PRO A 172 2.41 -7.82 7.08
CA PRO A 172 3.84 -7.65 7.34
C PRO A 172 4.70 -7.98 6.11
N ALA A 173 4.18 -8.72 5.13
CA ALA A 173 4.85 -8.91 3.86
C ALA A 173 3.85 -9.26 2.76
N LEU A 174 3.91 -8.51 1.67
CA LEU A 174 3.39 -8.91 0.39
C LEU A 174 4.32 -9.98 -0.18
N VAL A 175 3.73 -11.07 -0.67
CA VAL A 175 4.49 -12.17 -1.28
C VAL A 175 3.96 -12.42 -2.68
N GLY A 176 4.82 -12.94 -3.55
CA GLY A 176 4.46 -13.27 -4.91
C GLY A 176 4.35 -12.02 -5.81
N ASP A 177 3.31 -11.97 -6.61
CA ASP A 177 3.13 -11.01 -7.70
C ASP A 177 2.60 -9.63 -7.29
N LEU A 178 2.30 -9.45 -5.99
CA LEU A 178 1.90 -8.19 -5.37
C LEU A 178 3.03 -7.45 -4.67
N ASN A 179 4.16 -8.13 -4.39
CA ASN A 179 5.31 -7.47 -3.77
C ASN A 179 5.98 -6.54 -4.77
N ASP A 180 6.21 -5.27 -4.40
CA ASP A 180 6.83 -4.26 -5.25
C ASP A 180 6.12 -4.12 -6.60
N ALA A 181 4.79 -4.16 -6.57
CA ALA A 181 3.97 -4.17 -7.79
C ALA A 181 2.60 -3.50 -7.62
N LEU A 182 2.31 -2.89 -6.47
CA LEU A 182 1.04 -2.21 -6.25
C LEU A 182 1.08 -0.81 -6.86
N SER A 183 0.07 -0.48 -7.67
CA SER A 183 -0.05 0.85 -8.29
C SER A 183 -1.40 1.54 -8.03
N CYS A 184 -2.46 0.80 -7.65
CA CYS A 184 -3.81 1.35 -7.53
C CYS A 184 -4.47 0.99 -6.22
N VAL A 185 -5.21 1.94 -5.63
CA VAL A 185 -5.91 1.77 -4.36
C VAL A 185 -7.34 2.26 -4.47
N TRP A 186 -8.26 1.51 -3.88
CA TRP A 186 -9.65 1.90 -3.71
C TRP A 186 -10.16 1.45 -2.35
N CYS A 187 -10.82 2.35 -1.61
CA CYS A 187 -11.37 2.04 -0.30
C CYS A 187 -12.89 2.26 -0.26
N TRP A 188 -13.59 1.43 0.51
CA TRP A 188 -15.04 1.53 0.72
C TRP A 188 -15.40 1.28 2.19
N ALA A 189 -16.64 1.63 2.52
CA ALA A 189 -17.23 1.41 3.84
C ALA A 189 -18.69 0.99 3.65
N ASP A 190 -19.12 -0.04 4.38
CA ASP A 190 -20.52 -0.44 4.42
C ASP A 190 -21.28 0.52 5.34
N TYR A 191 -22.20 1.34 4.80
CA TYR A 191 -22.98 2.30 5.60
C TYR A 191 -24.07 1.62 6.44
#